data_AF-A0A9W6J5R5-F1
#
_entry.id   AF-A0A9W6J5R5-F1
#
_cell.length_a   1.000
_cell.length_b   1.000
_cell.length_c   1.000
_cell.angle_alpha   90.00
_cell.angle_beta   90.00
_cell.angle_gamma   90.00
#
_symmetry.space_group_name_H-M   'P 1'
#
loop_
_entity.id
_entity.type
_entity.pdbx_description
1 polymer ?
#
loop_
_entity_poly.entity_id
_entity_poly.type
_entity_poly.pdbx_seq_one_letter_code
_entity_poly.pdbx_strand_id
1 'polypeptide(L)' 'MSQNLTLAQDHAWNLAKTLMVCITLFESDGGYGVLPSDEFDGDPASVIHEYDPYAR' A
#
# COMPACT_ATOMS: atom_id res chain seq x y z
N MET A 1 0.62 1.41 20.81
CA MET A 1 0.25 0.64 19.60
C MET A 1 1.19 1.04 18.50
N SER A 2 2.20 0.21 18.25
CA SER A 2 3.21 0.45 17.22
C SER A 2 2.56 0.29 15.85
N GLN A 3 2.04 1.39 15.31
CA GLN A 3 1.64 1.54 13.91
C GLN A 3 2.91 1.28 13.07
N ASN A 4 3.23 0.02 12.81
CA ASN A 4 4.45 -0.33 12.11
C ASN A 4 4.19 -0.14 10.62
N LEU A 5 4.51 1.05 10.14
CA LEU A 5 4.62 1.34 8.71
C LEU A 5 5.37 0.21 8.00
N THR A 6 6.46 -0.29 8.60
CA THR A 6 7.24 -1.42 8.10
C THR A 6 6.43 -2.70 7.88
N LEU A 7 5.47 -3.01 8.76
CA LEU A 7 4.61 -4.18 8.60
C LEU A 7 3.65 -3.99 7.42
N ALA A 8 3.07 -2.79 7.30
CA ALA A 8 2.17 -2.46 6.20
C ALA A 8 2.91 -2.45 4.86
N GLN A 9 4.15 -1.96 4.83
CA GLN A 9 5.05 -2.00 3.67
C GLN A 9 5.40 -3.44 3.25
N ASP A 10 5.77 -4.31 4.21
CA ASP A 10 6.08 -5.71 3.91
C ASP A 10 4.84 -6.47 3.39
N HIS A 11 3.68 -6.22 3.99
CA HIS A 11 2.41 -6.76 3.50
C HIS A 11 2.07 -6.25 2.10
N ALA A 12 2.24 -4.96 1.85
CA ALA A 12 2.01 -4.33 0.54
C ALA A 12 2.86 -4.98 -0.55
N TRP A 13 4.15 -5.13 -0.27
CA TRP A 13 5.11 -5.71 -1.20
C TRP A 13 4.82 -7.18 -1.49
N ASN A 14 4.51 -7.97 -0.45
CA ASN A 14 4.12 -9.37 -0.63
C ASN A 14 2.83 -9.50 -1.44
N LEU A 15 1.83 -8.64 -1.20
CA LEU A 15 0.58 -8.64 -1.93
C LEU A 15 0.81 -8.28 -3.40
N ALA A 16 1.59 -7.22 -3.67
CA ALA A 16 1.94 -6.76 -5.01
C ALA A 16 2.61 -7.86 -5.83
N LYS A 17 3.58 -8.56 -5.23
CA LYS A 17 4.27 -9.68 -5.90
C LYS A 17 3.40 -10.92 -6.10
N THR A 18 2.49 -11.19 -5.16
CA THR A 18 1.62 -12.38 -5.22
C THR A 18 0.54 -12.22 -6.27
N LEU A 19 -0.11 -11.05 -6.30
CA LEU A 19 -1.20 -10.74 -7.21
C LEU A 19 -0.69 -10.20 -8.56
N MET A 20 0.58 -9.76 -8.64
CA MET A 20 1.15 -9.05 -9.78
C MET A 20 0.31 -7.82 -10.16
N VAL A 21 -0.11 -7.04 -9.15
CA VAL A 21 -0.83 -5.77 -9.33
C VAL A 21 -0.16 -4.67 -8.51
N CYS A 22 -0.30 -3.42 -8.96
CA CYS A 22 0.17 -2.27 -8.19
C CYS A 22 -0.61 -2.16 -6.88
N ILE A 23 0.09 -1.99 -5.76
CA ILE A 23 -0.51 -1.87 -4.43
C ILE A 23 -0.18 -0.50 -3.85
N THR A 24 -1.20 0.25 -3.47
CA THR A 24 -1.08 1.54 -2.81
C THR A 24 -1.14 1.36 -1.29
N LEU A 25 -0.11 1.86 -0.62
CA LEU A 25 -0.04 2.03 0.82
C LEU A 25 -0.39 3.47 1.16
N PHE A 26 -1.39 3.65 2.02
CA PHE A 26 -1.87 4.97 2.43
C PHE A 26 -2.09 5.02 3.94
N GLU A 27 -2.00 6.23 4.49
CA GLU A 27 -2.32 6.50 5.89
C GLU A 27 -3.80 6.89 6.01
N SER A 28 -4.49 6.28 6.97
CA SER A 28 -5.84 6.66 7.39
C SER A 28 -5.79 7.12 8.85
N ASP A 29 -6.83 7.83 9.30
CA ASP A 29 -6.98 8.54 10.60
C ASP A 29 -6.62 7.76 11.89
N GLY A 30 -6.26 6.48 11.80
CA GLY A 30 -5.74 5.69 12.90
C GLY A 30 -4.90 4.46 12.50
N GLY A 31 -4.37 4.38 11.28
CA GLY A 31 -3.58 3.23 10.84
C GLY A 31 -3.14 3.27 9.37
N TYR A 32 -2.52 2.18 8.93
CA TYR A 32 -2.08 2.01 7.54
C TYR A 32 -3.00 1.04 6.81
N GLY A 33 -3.51 1.48 5.67
CA GLY A 33 -4.28 0.65 4.75
C GLY A 33 -3.46 0.28 3.54
N VAL A 34 -3.75 -0.89 2.98
CA VAL A 34 -3.10 -1.37 1.76
C VAL A 34 -4.14 -1.96 0.84
N LEU A 35 -4.19 -1.49 -0.40
CA LEU A 35 -5.09 -2.02 -1.43
C LEU A 35 -4.50 -1.83 -2.83
N PRO A 36 -5.01 -2.55 -3.84
CA PRO A 36 -4.62 -2.33 -5.23
C PRO A 36 -4.82 -0.87 -5.65
N SER A 37 -3.86 -0.30 -6.38
CA SER A 37 -3.96 1.06 -6.92
C SER A 37 -5.22 1.27 -7.77
N ASP A 38 -5.67 0.21 -8.45
CA ASP A 38 -6.89 0.21 -9.26
C ASP A 38 -8.17 0.36 -8.42
N GLU A 39 -8.15 -0.10 -7.16
CA GLU A 39 -9.26 0.04 -6.21
C GLU A 39 -9.13 1.30 -5.34
N PHE A 40 -8.00 2.01 -5.43
CA PHE A 40 -7.74 3.20 -4.62
C PHE A 40 -8.40 4.43 -5.23
N ASP A 41 -9.61 4.74 -4.77
CA ASP A 41 -10.35 5.98 -5.08
C ASP A 41 -10.22 7.02 -3.93
N GLY A 42 -9.23 6.83 -3.06
CA GLY A 42 -8.97 7.71 -1.92
C GLY A 42 -8.23 8.99 -2.30
N ASP A 43 -7.91 9.81 -1.29
CA ASP A 43 -7.14 11.02 -1.52
C ASP A 43 -5.66 10.65 -1.79
N PRO A 44 -5.08 11.09 -2.92
CA PRO A 44 -3.68 10.81 -3.26
C PRO A 44 -2.69 11.45 -2.28
N ALA A 45 -3.08 12.47 -1.50
CA ALA A 45 -2.23 13.03 -0.45
C ALA A 45 -2.10 12.12 0.78
N SER A 46 -3.03 11.17 0.97
CA SER A 46 -2.91 10.13 1.99
C SER A 46 -1.99 8.98 1.56
N VAL A 47 -1.62 8.91 0.28
CA VAL A 47 -0.74 7.85 -0.24
C VAL A 47 0.67 8.06 0.27
N ILE A 48 1.19 7.05 0.97
CA ILE A 48 2.56 7.01 1.45
C ILE A 48 3.48 6.46 0.37
N HIS A 49 3.06 5.35 -0.26
CA HIS A 49 3.86 4.66 -1.25
C HIS A 49 3.01 3.81 -2.18
N GLU A 50 3.43 3.69 -3.44
CA GLU A 50 2.85 2.75 -4.39
C GLU A 50 3.90 1.70 -4.75
N TYR A 51 3.52 0.44 -4.61
CA TYR A 51 4.34 -0.71 -4.93
C TYR A 51 3.90 -1.29 -6.26
N ASP A 52 4.68 -0.99 -7.30
CA ASP A 52 4.48 -1.55 -8.63
C ASP A 52 5.34 -2.82 -8.79
N PRO A 53 4.74 -4.02 -8.98
CA PRO A 53 5.48 -5.25 -9.23
C PRO A 53 6.09 -5.33 -10.63
N TYR A 54 5.71 -4.45 -11.55
CA TYR A 54 6.25 -4.32 -12.91
C TYR A 54 7.33 -3.26 -13.03
N ALA A 55 7.50 -2.39 -12.02
CA ALA A 55 8.59 -1.44 -11.98
C ALA A 55 9.93 -2.21 -11.96
N ARG A 56 10.70 -2.06 -13.05
CA ARG A 56 11.90 -2.84 -13.35
C ARG A 56 13.17 -2.24 -12.76
#